data_AF-A0A235F640-F1
#
_entry.id   AF-A0A235F640-F1
#
_cell.length_a   1.000
_cell.length_b   1.000
_cell.length_c   1.000
_cell.angle_alpha   90.00
_cell.angle_beta   90.00
_cell.angle_gamma   90.00
#
_symmetry.space_group_name_H-M   'P 1'
#
loop_
_entity.id
_entity.type
_entity.pdbx_description
1 polymer ?
#
loop_
_entity_poly.entity_id
_entity_poly.type
_entity_poly.pdbx_seq_one_letter_code
_entity_poly.pdbx_strand_id
1 'polypeptide(L)'
;MGILAMIVGFGVVFSVTNILFSFLYLISYSAGKGLYQWIIRDIDFLELLVAPFLGLTYYIANKLFGKFNWFNARILLVVYALFMLIPMIGFSYLFDAAASK
;
A
#
# COMPACT_ATOMS: atom_id res chain seq x y z
N MET A 1 2.85 -6.38 25.86
CA MET A 1 3.19 -5.10 25.20
C MET A 1 3.89 -5.32 23.87
N GLY A 2 4.99 -6.09 23.80
CA GLY A 2 5.73 -6.30 22.53
C GLY A 2 4.93 -6.83 21.33
N ILE A 3 3.98 -7.75 21.52
CA ILE A 3 3.14 -8.28 20.43
C ILE A 3 2.20 -7.19 19.85
N LEU A 4 1.62 -6.35 20.71
CA LEU A 4 0.77 -5.24 20.27
C LEU A 4 1.59 -4.21 19.48
N ALA A 5 2.77 -3.84 19.98
CA ALA A 5 3.69 -2.96 19.25
C ALA A 5 4.09 -3.57 17.89
N MET A 6 4.34 -4.89 17.82
CA MET A 6 4.60 -5.56 16.54
C MET A 6 3.43 -5.45 15.56
N ILE A 7 2.20 -5.77 16.00
CA ILE A 7 1.00 -5.71 15.14
C ILE A 7 0.79 -4.29 14.61
N VAL A 8 0.91 -3.28 15.48
CA VAL A 8 0.77 -1.88 15.06
C VAL A 8 1.91 -1.44 14.14
N GLY A 9 3.14 -1.91 14.40
CA GLY A 9 4.30 -1.69 13.54
C GLY A 9 4.08 -2.23 12.12
N PHE A 10 3.44 -3.40 11.98
CA PHE A 10 3.01 -3.91 10.67
C PHE A 10 2.02 -2.97 9.97
N GLY A 11 1.13 -2.31 10.72
CA GLY A 11 0.22 -1.29 10.18
C GLY A 11 0.95 -0.07 9.60
N VAL A 12 2.04 0.36 10.25
CA VAL A 12 2.91 1.42 9.73
C VAL A 12 3.59 0.97 8.43
N VAL A 13 4.21 -0.22 8.44
CA VAL A 13 4.87 -0.79 7.25
C VAL A 13 3.88 -0.96 6.10
N PHE A 14 2.67 -1.45 6.37
CA PHE A 14 1.56 -1.53 5.43
C PHE A 14 1.28 -0.18 4.76
N SER A 15 1.12 0.87 5.56
CA SER A 15 0.75 2.20 5.06
C SER A 15 1.86 2.80 4.20
N VAL A 16 3.12 2.73 4.67
CA VAL A 16 4.30 3.21 3.92
C VAL A 16 4.46 2.45 2.60
N THR A 17 4.31 1.14 2.63
CA THR A 17 4.44 0.28 1.44
C THR A 17 3.40 0.65 0.38
N ASN A 18 2.14 0.87 0.77
CA ASN A 18 1.09 1.30 -0.16
C ASN A 18 1.35 2.70 -0.74
N ILE A 19 1.87 3.63 0.06
CA ILE A 19 2.25 4.98 -0.40
C ILE A 19 3.39 4.89 -1.44
N LEU A 20 4.47 4.19 -1.12
CA LEU A 20 5.58 4.01 -2.06
C LEU A 20 5.14 3.33 -3.35
N PHE A 21 4.30 2.31 -3.22
CA PHE A 21 3.78 1.60 -4.39
C PHE A 21 2.82 2.47 -5.22
N SER A 22 2.09 3.39 -4.59
CA SER A 22 1.27 4.36 -5.31
C SER A 22 2.14 5.33 -6.15
N PHE A 23 3.31 5.74 -5.64
CA PHE A 23 4.26 6.52 -6.43
C PHE A 23 4.78 5.76 -7.65
N LEU A 24 5.02 4.45 -7.52
CA LEU A 24 5.38 3.64 -8.68
C LEU A 24 4.30 3.68 -9.77
N TYR A 25 3.02 3.57 -9.38
CA TYR A 25 1.89 3.69 -10.32
C TYR A 25 1.71 5.10 -10.90
N LEU A 26 2.07 6.15 -10.16
CA LEU A 26 2.10 7.52 -10.67
C LEU A 26 3.16 7.71 -11.75
N ILE A 27 4.33 7.09 -11.58
CA ILE A 27 5.40 7.13 -12.57
C ILE A 27 5.01 6.28 -13.79
N SER A 28 4.69 5.00 -13.56
CA SER A 28 4.37 4.05 -14.62
C SER A 28 3.41 2.95 -14.15
N TYR A 29 2.22 2.94 -14.75
CA TYR A 29 1.23 1.88 -14.54
C TYR A 29 1.76 0.50 -14.90
N SER A 30 2.50 0.38 -16.01
CA SER A 30 3.09 -0.89 -16.44
C SER A 30 4.14 -1.40 -15.46
N ALA A 31 4.94 -0.51 -14.88
CA ALA A 31 5.94 -0.89 -13.89
C ALA A 31 5.28 -1.35 -12.59
N GLY A 32 4.27 -0.62 -12.09
CA GLY A 32 3.51 -1.02 -10.90
C GLY A 32 2.83 -2.37 -11.06
N LYS A 33 2.13 -2.56 -12.19
CA LYS A 33 1.46 -3.82 -12.51
C LYS A 33 2.46 -4.98 -12.67
N GLY A 34 3.54 -4.75 -13.42
CA GLY A 34 4.59 -5.75 -13.63
C GLY A 34 5.29 -6.15 -12.34
N LEU A 35 5.57 -5.21 -11.43
CA LEU A 35 6.17 -5.51 -10.14
C LEU A 35 5.27 -6.38 -9.27
N TYR A 36 3.97 -6.04 -9.14
CA TYR A 36 3.03 -6.88 -8.38
C TYR A 36 2.96 -8.30 -8.95
N GLN A 37 2.79 -8.40 -10.27
CA GLN A 37 2.70 -9.69 -10.96
C GLN A 37 4.00 -10.49 -10.81
N TRP A 38 5.17 -9.85 -10.90
CA TRP A 38 6.46 -10.49 -10.70
C TRP A 38 6.62 -11.05 -9.28
N ILE A 39 6.19 -10.30 -8.26
CA ILE A 39 6.25 -10.74 -6.87
C ILE A 39 5.41 -12.01 -6.67
N ILE A 40 4.19 -12.07 -7.21
CA ILE A 40 3.28 -13.21 -7.00
C ILE A 40 3.49 -14.36 -7.99
N ARG A 41 4.35 -14.21 -8.99
CA ARG A 41 4.37 -15.06 -10.20
C ARG A 41 4.63 -16.54 -9.95
N ASP A 42 5.46 -16.85 -8.96
CA ASP A 42 6.07 -18.18 -8.84
C ASP A 42 5.63 -18.93 -7.56
N ILE A 43 4.79 -18.31 -6.73
CA ILE A 43 4.38 -18.86 -5.43
C ILE A 43 2.93 -18.45 -5.12
N ASP A 44 1.99 -19.38 -5.28
CA ASP A 44 0.55 -19.13 -5.04
C ASP A 44 0.25 -18.64 -3.61
N PHE A 45 1.00 -19.10 -2.60
CA PHE A 45 0.81 -18.63 -1.22
C PHE A 45 1.33 -17.20 -1.00
N LEU A 46 2.21 -16.69 -1.87
CA LEU A 46 2.80 -15.36 -1.74
C LEU A 46 1.77 -14.28 -2.02
N GLU A 47 0.76 -14.58 -2.83
CA GLU A 47 -0.39 -13.68 -3.00
C GLU A 47 -1.07 -13.42 -1.65
N LEU A 48 -1.26 -14.44 -0.80
CA LEU A 48 -1.86 -14.28 0.53
C LEU A 48 -1.01 -13.39 1.45
N LEU A 49 0.32 -13.46 1.33
CA LEU A 49 1.26 -12.67 2.12
C LEU A 49 1.42 -11.24 1.61
N VAL A 50 1.37 -11.05 0.30
CA VAL A 50 1.68 -9.76 -0.35
C VAL A 50 0.41 -8.94 -0.59
N ALA A 51 -0.75 -9.58 -0.80
CA ALA A 51 -2.02 -8.89 -0.99
C ALA A 51 -2.37 -7.93 0.17
N PRO A 52 -2.14 -8.27 1.45
CA PRO A 52 -2.34 -7.32 2.53
C PRO A 52 -1.49 -6.07 2.40
N PHE A 53 -0.28 -6.13 1.81
CA PHE A 53 0.64 -4.99 1.72
C PHE A 53 0.56 -4.21 0.41
N LEU A 54 0.50 -4.90 -0.72
CA LEU A 54 0.53 -4.28 -2.05
C LEU A 54 -0.81 -4.41 -2.80
N GLY A 55 -1.66 -5.34 -2.38
CA GLY A 55 -2.90 -5.67 -3.07
C GLY A 55 -3.90 -4.52 -3.07
N LEU A 56 -3.92 -3.68 -2.03
CA LEU A 56 -4.84 -2.55 -1.95
C LEU A 56 -4.50 -1.45 -2.97
N THR A 57 -3.25 -0.97 -3.00
CA THR A 57 -2.80 -0.05 -4.07
C THR A 57 -2.91 -0.69 -5.46
N TYR A 58 -2.54 -1.97 -5.63
CA TYR A 58 -2.69 -2.67 -6.91
C TYR A 58 -4.15 -2.65 -7.39
N TYR A 59 -5.10 -3.02 -6.53
CA TYR A 59 -6.53 -3.03 -6.85
C TYR A 59 -7.05 -1.63 -7.20
N ILE A 60 -6.73 -0.63 -6.37
CA ILE A 60 -7.17 0.75 -6.59
C ILE A 60 -6.59 1.29 -7.89
N ALA A 61 -5.29 1.09 -8.15
CA ALA A 61 -4.65 1.54 -9.38
C ALA A 61 -5.31 0.90 -10.62
N ASN A 62 -5.48 -0.42 -10.65
CA ASN A 62 -6.12 -1.09 -11.78
C ASN A 62 -7.56 -0.60 -12.00
N LYS A 63 -8.32 -0.36 -10.92
CA LYS A 63 -9.69 0.17 -11.01
C LYS A 63 -9.71 1.60 -11.56
N LEU A 64 -8.78 2.45 -11.13
CA LEU A 64 -8.68 3.84 -11.58
C LEU A 64 -8.24 3.93 -13.05
N PHE A 65 -7.17 3.23 -13.42
CA PHE A 65 -6.65 3.22 -14.80
C PHE A 65 -7.57 2.49 -15.78
N GLY A 66 -8.44 1.58 -15.31
CA GLY A 66 -9.47 0.94 -16.13
C GLY A 66 -10.75 1.76 -16.32
N LYS A 67 -11.07 2.67 -15.39
CA LYS A 67 -12.32 3.47 -15.42
C LYS A 67 -12.14 4.90 -15.92
N PHE A 68 -10.98 5.51 -15.65
CA PHE A 68 -10.71 6.91 -15.95
C PHE A 68 -9.60 7.06 -16.99
N ASN A 69 -9.50 8.23 -17.61
CA ASN A 69 -8.35 8.56 -18.45
C ASN A 69 -7.05 8.60 -17.62
N TRP A 70 -5.91 8.54 -18.31
CA TRP A 70 -4.60 8.42 -17.66
C TRP A 70 -4.32 9.56 -16.65
N PHE A 71 -4.80 10.78 -16.95
CA PHE A 71 -4.56 11.96 -16.14
C PHE A 71 -5.41 11.95 -14.85
N ASN A 72 -6.71 11.71 -14.99
CA ASN A 72 -7.63 11.60 -13.86
C ASN A 72 -7.27 10.42 -12.96
N ALA A 73 -6.84 9.29 -13.54
CA ALA A 73 -6.35 8.15 -12.77
C ALA A 73 -5.17 8.55 -11.87
N ARG A 74 -4.20 9.33 -12.38
CA ARG A 74 -3.07 9.83 -11.59
C ARG A 74 -3.51 10.79 -10.49
N ILE A 75 -4.41 11.74 -10.77
CA ILE A 75 -4.92 12.66 -9.74
C ILE A 75 -5.59 11.88 -8.61
N LEU A 76 -6.46 10.93 -8.94
CA LEU A 76 -7.13 10.10 -7.95
C LEU A 76 -6.15 9.21 -7.18
N LEU A 77 -5.06 8.78 -7.81
CA LEU A 77 -4.02 8.02 -7.14
C LEU A 77 -3.19 8.88 -6.17
N VAL A 78 -2.97 10.17 -6.48
CA VAL A 78 -2.38 11.14 -5.53
C VAL A 78 -3.31 11.33 -4.32
N VAL A 79 -4.60 11.51 -4.56
CA VAL A 79 -5.59 11.63 -3.47
C VAL A 79 -5.59 10.39 -2.60
N TYR A 80 -5.52 9.20 -3.20
CA TYR A 80 -5.36 7.93 -2.49
C TYR A 80 -4.07 7.88 -1.66
N ALA A 81 -2.93 8.28 -2.22
CA ALA A 81 -1.65 8.31 -1.51
C ALA A 81 -1.70 9.25 -0.28
N LEU A 82 -2.32 10.42 -0.44
CA LEU A 82 -2.55 11.36 0.67
C LEU A 82 -3.48 10.77 1.73
N PHE A 83 -4.54 10.06 1.31
CA PHE A 83 -5.44 9.38 2.23
C PHE A 83 -4.72 8.31 3.07
N MET A 84 -3.73 7.62 2.50
CA MET A 84 -2.90 6.64 3.21
C MET A 84 -1.97 7.25 4.27
N LEU A 85 -1.80 8.57 4.30
CA LEU A 85 -1.09 9.23 5.41
C LEU A 85 -1.89 9.17 6.72
N ILE A 86 -3.22 9.14 6.66
CA ILE A 86 -4.08 9.05 7.85
C ILE A 86 -3.80 7.76 8.64
N PRO A 87 -3.91 6.55 8.06
CA PRO A 87 -3.57 5.33 8.78
C PRO A 87 -2.09 5.27 9.15
N MET A 88 -1.18 5.81 8.33
CA MET A 88 0.25 5.88 8.69
C MET A 88 0.46 6.64 10.01
N ILE A 89 -0.07 7.86 10.10
CA ILE A 89 0.05 8.69 11.30
C ILE A 89 -0.63 8.01 12.49
N GLY A 90 -1.84 7.48 12.30
CA GLY A 90 -2.58 6.77 13.34
C GLY A 90 -1.83 5.57 13.91
N PHE A 91 -1.28 4.71 13.04
CA PHE A 91 -0.47 3.57 13.47
C PHE A 91 0.84 3.99 14.13
N SER A 92 1.50 5.06 13.67
CA SER A 92 2.71 5.57 14.33
C SER A 92 2.44 6.01 15.78
N TYR A 93 1.37 6.77 16.01
CA TYR A 93 0.97 7.16 17.38
C TYR A 93 0.64 5.96 18.26
N LEU A 94 -0.08 4.98 17.72
CA LEU A 94 -0.41 3.75 18.44
C LEU A 94 0.83 2.90 18.74
N PHE A 95 1.82 2.90 17.83
CA PHE A 95 3.07 2.18 18.00
C PHE A 95 3.86 2.77 19.16
N ASP A 96 4.04 4.09 19.18
CA ASP A 96 4.73 4.78 20.27
C ASP A 96 4.03 4.54 21.61
N ALA A 97 2.70 4.59 21.63
CA ALA A 97 1.91 4.31 22.83
C ALA A 97 2.01 2.85 23.31
N ALA A 98 2.18 1.89 22.39
CA ALA A 98 2.31 0.47 22.69
C ALA A 98 3.75 0.06 23.05
N ALA A 99 4.75 0.80 22.59
CA ALA A 99 6.17 0.56 22.84
C ALA A 99 6.69 1.24 24.11
N SER A 100 6.03 2.31 24.56
CA SER A 100 6.38 3.07 25.77
C SER A 100 5.83 2.47 27.07
N LYS A 101 5.13 1.33 27.01
CA LYS A 101 4.56 0.59 28.15
C LYS A 101 5.11 -0.83 28.20
#